data_AF-A0A8T1DPF5-F1
#
_entry.id   AF-A0A8T1DPF5-F1
#
_cell.length_a   1.000
_cell.length_b   1.000
_cell.length_c   1.000
_cell.angle_alpha   90.00
_cell.angle_beta   90.00
_cell.angle_gamma   90.00
#
_symmetry.space_group_name_H-M   'P 1'
#
loop_
_entity.id
_entity.type
_entity.pdbx_description
1 polymer ?
#
loop_
_entity_poly.entity_id
_entity_poly.type
_entity_poly.pdbx_seq_one_letter_code
_entity_poly.pdbx_strand_id
1 'polypeptide(L)'
;MHYTYTYDGNIIANVAYDMFTSSSANGAVEYELMVWLAALGGAWPLTSSGKPISSVTVGGVDFNLYQGMNKNVKVFTYVAKQQATSFSADLNEFFNQLPANNTLPQTQYLQKVEAGTEPFQGQNAKLVVSSYSTQVN
;
A
#
# COMPACT_ATOMS: atom_id res chain seq x y z
N MET A 1 -11.31 1.93 4.74
CA MET A 1 -12.07 2.48 3.60
C MET A 1 -13.11 1.49 3.12
N HIS A 2 -14.23 1.98 2.59
CA HIS A 2 -15.22 1.18 1.85
C HIS A 2 -15.38 1.75 0.44
N TYR A 3 -15.13 0.94 -0.59
CA TYR A 3 -15.12 1.40 -1.98
C TYR A 3 -15.72 0.39 -2.97
N THR A 4 -16.09 0.91 -4.14
CA THR A 4 -16.39 0.11 -5.34
C THR A 4 -15.53 0.60 -6.50
N TYR A 5 -15.17 -0.30 -7.41
CA TYR A 5 -14.40 0.05 -8.61
C TYR A 5 -15.04 -0.62 -9.82
N THR A 6 -15.61 0.17 -10.72
CA THR A 6 -16.18 -0.29 -11.99
C THR A 6 -15.31 0.11 -13.15
N TYR A 7 -15.31 -0.66 -14.24
CA TYR A 7 -14.54 -0.40 -15.45
C TYR A 7 -15.07 -1.27 -16.59
N ASP A 8 -14.84 -0.85 -17.83
CA ASP A 8 -15.17 -1.63 -19.01
C ASP A 8 -13.95 -2.46 -19.46
N GLY A 9 -14.18 -3.72 -19.81
CA GLY A 9 -13.14 -4.61 -20.35
C GLY A 9 -11.96 -4.81 -19.39
N ASN A 10 -10.76 -4.46 -19.85
CA ASN A 10 -9.51 -4.67 -19.11
C ASN A 10 -9.14 -3.42 -18.30
N ILE A 11 -8.66 -3.65 -17.08
CA ILE A 11 -8.08 -2.63 -16.20
C ILE A 11 -6.72 -3.11 -15.69
N ILE A 12 -5.78 -2.20 -15.49
CA ILE A 12 -4.57 -2.42 -14.69
C ILE A 12 -4.53 -1.25 -13.71
N ALA A 13 -4.86 -1.50 -12.44
CA ALA A 13 -4.89 -0.49 -11.40
C ALA A 13 -4.77 -1.14 -10.01
N ASN A 14 -4.34 -0.38 -9.01
CA ASN A 14 -4.45 -0.78 -7.61
C ASN A 14 -5.53 0.04 -6.86
N VAL A 15 -5.84 -0.35 -5.63
CA VAL A 15 -6.46 0.54 -4.64
C VAL A 15 -5.61 0.42 -3.38
N ALA A 16 -5.08 1.53 -2.89
CA ALA A 16 -4.00 1.49 -1.92
C ALA A 16 -4.12 2.59 -0.86
N TYR A 17 -3.60 2.29 0.33
CA TYR A 17 -3.02 3.30 1.21
C TYR A 17 -1.55 3.49 0.85
N ASP A 18 -1.05 4.71 1.01
CA ASP A 18 0.32 5.07 0.71
C ASP A 18 0.88 5.99 1.80
N MET A 19 1.99 5.59 2.42
CA MET A 19 2.54 6.25 3.60
C MET A 19 4.03 6.48 3.41
N PHE A 20 4.46 7.72 3.62
CA PHE A 20 5.82 8.16 3.36
C PHE A 20 6.52 8.57 4.65
N THR A 21 7.78 8.16 4.81
CA THR A 21 8.58 8.49 5.98
C THR A 21 9.96 9.03 5.63
N SER A 22 10.51 9.84 6.53
CA SER A 22 11.85 10.42 6.41
C SER A 22 12.53 10.54 7.77
N SER A 23 13.86 10.58 7.81
CA SER A 23 14.64 10.83 9.04
C SER A 23 14.43 12.23 9.62
N SER A 24 13.79 13.15 8.89
CA SER A 24 13.39 14.46 9.38
C SER A 24 12.01 14.86 8.85
N ALA A 25 11.26 15.67 9.61
CA ALA A 25 9.89 16.06 9.25
C ALA A 25 9.77 16.70 7.85
N ASN A 26 10.77 17.49 7.42
CA ASN A 26 10.79 18.17 6.13
C ASN A 26 11.87 17.62 5.17
N GLY A 27 12.42 16.44 5.47
CA GLY A 27 13.47 15.82 4.67
C GLY A 27 12.93 15.20 3.38
N ALA A 28 13.86 14.75 2.53
CA ALA A 28 13.51 13.89 1.41
C ALA A 28 12.94 12.57 1.93
N VAL A 29 11.94 12.03 1.22
CA VAL A 29 11.36 10.71 1.51
C VAL A 29 12.46 9.64 1.42
N GLU A 30 12.52 8.79 2.43
CA GLU A 30 13.46 7.66 2.51
C GLU A 30 12.74 6.32 2.34
N TYR A 31 11.53 6.20 2.90
CA TYR A 31 10.72 5.00 2.81
C TYR A 31 9.28 5.30 2.41
N GLU A 32 8.71 4.33 1.71
CA GLU A 32 7.31 4.28 1.32
C GLU A 32 6.74 2.94 1.78
N LEU A 33 5.60 2.96 2.45
CA LEU A 33 4.86 1.77 2.85
C LEU A 33 3.47 1.85 2.26
N MET A 34 3.20 0.97 1.31
CA MET A 34 1.91 0.85 0.66
C MET A 34 1.13 -0.36 1.18
N VAL A 35 -0.19 -0.21 1.26
CA VAL A 35 -1.13 -1.30 1.56
C VAL A 35 -2.16 -1.35 0.44
N TRP A 36 -1.96 -2.24 -0.52
CA TRP A 36 -2.85 -2.46 -1.65
C TRP A 36 -3.99 -3.40 -1.24
N LEU A 37 -5.21 -2.85 -1.20
CA LEU A 37 -6.44 -3.61 -1.02
C LEU A 37 -6.90 -4.31 -2.30
N ALA A 38 -6.43 -3.86 -3.46
CA ALA A 38 -6.66 -4.51 -4.74
C ALA A 38 -5.43 -4.40 -5.65
N ALA A 39 -5.18 -5.45 -6.42
CA ALA A 39 -4.29 -5.47 -7.57
C ALA A 39 -5.09 -5.97 -8.78
N LEU A 40 -5.68 -5.04 -9.54
CA LEU A 40 -6.61 -5.35 -10.62
C LEU A 40 -5.85 -5.61 -11.93
N GLY A 41 -6.26 -6.66 -12.64
CA GLY A 41 -5.79 -7.05 -13.99
C GLY A 41 -4.28 -7.12 -14.18
N GLY A 42 -3.54 -7.49 -13.12
CA GLY A 42 -2.10 -7.68 -13.18
C GLY A 42 -1.27 -6.48 -12.75
N ALA A 43 -1.87 -5.48 -12.09
CA ALA A 43 -1.11 -4.45 -11.39
C ALA A 43 -0.08 -5.11 -10.45
N TRP A 44 1.15 -4.59 -10.47
CA TRP A 44 2.29 -5.25 -9.83
C TRP A 44 3.06 -4.29 -8.93
N PRO A 45 3.39 -4.67 -7.68
CA PRO A 45 4.13 -3.81 -6.77
C PRO A 45 5.60 -3.69 -7.18
N LEU A 46 6.29 -2.67 -6.67
CA LEU A 46 7.75 -2.61 -6.76
C LEU A 46 8.36 -3.78 -6.00
N THR A 47 9.21 -4.56 -6.69
CA THR A 47 9.88 -5.71 -6.08
C THR A 47 11.27 -5.90 -6.66
N SER A 48 12.27 -6.09 -5.79
CA SER A 48 13.64 -6.40 -6.20
C SER A 48 13.84 -7.90 -6.52
N SER A 49 13.05 -8.78 -5.91
CA SER A 49 13.20 -10.24 -6.06
C SER A 49 12.16 -10.89 -6.98
N GLY A 50 11.07 -10.17 -7.30
CA GLY A 50 9.92 -10.73 -8.00
C GLY A 50 9.03 -11.62 -7.13
N LYS A 51 9.33 -11.78 -5.83
CA LYS A 51 8.63 -12.71 -4.92
C LYS A 51 8.25 -12.01 -3.60
N PRO A 52 7.16 -12.45 -2.94
CA PRO A 52 6.88 -12.02 -1.57
C PRO A 52 8.06 -12.32 -0.64
N ILE A 53 8.36 -11.40 0.27
CA ILE A 53 9.37 -11.57 1.33
C ILE A 53 8.74 -12.02 2.65
N SER A 54 7.43 -11.85 2.82
CA SER A 54 6.65 -12.32 3.97
C SER A 54 5.15 -12.36 3.63
N SER A 55 4.35 -12.96 4.51
CA SER A 55 2.89 -12.87 4.51
C SER A 55 2.39 -12.50 5.91
N VAL A 56 1.36 -11.67 5.98
CA VAL A 56 0.79 -11.18 7.24
C VAL A 56 -0.73 -11.11 7.15
N THR A 57 -1.41 -11.10 8.29
CA THR A 57 -2.86 -10.87 8.36
C THR A 57 -3.10 -9.66 9.24
N VAL A 58 -3.70 -8.60 8.68
CA VAL A 58 -3.99 -7.33 9.37
C VAL A 58 -5.41 -6.92 9.02
N GLY A 59 -6.20 -6.50 10.01
CA GLY A 59 -7.62 -6.13 9.78
C GLY A 59 -8.47 -7.25 9.18
N GLY A 60 -8.11 -8.52 9.41
CA GLY A 60 -8.79 -9.69 8.85
C GLY A 60 -8.51 -9.94 7.36
N VAL A 61 -7.55 -9.24 6.75
CA VAL A 61 -7.14 -9.45 5.36
C VAL A 61 -5.73 -10.02 5.32
N ASP A 62 -5.53 -11.04 4.48
CA ASP A 62 -4.22 -11.64 4.25
C ASP A 62 -3.46 -10.87 3.16
N PHE A 63 -2.23 -10.49 3.46
CA PHE A 63 -1.33 -9.76 2.55
C PHE A 63 -0.06 -10.55 2.26
N ASN A 64 0.47 -10.36 1.06
CA ASN A 64 1.85 -10.66 0.72
C ASN A 64 2.66 -9.37 0.76
N LEU A 65 3.77 -9.37 1.50
CA LEU A 65 4.69 -8.24 1.53
C LEU A 65 5.73 -8.38 0.43
N TYR A 66 5.91 -7.32 -0.35
CA TYR A 66 6.97 -7.15 -1.33
C TYR A 66 7.86 -5.98 -0.91
N GLN A 67 9.10 -5.99 -1.41
CA GLN A 67 10.02 -4.88 -1.22
C GLN A 67 10.77 -4.60 -2.51
N GLY A 68 10.88 -3.31 -2.85
CA GLY A 68 11.63 -2.80 -3.99
C GLY A 68 12.26 -1.44 -3.71
N MET A 69 12.79 -0.82 -4.76
CA MET A 69 13.39 0.52 -4.71
C MET A 69 12.75 1.41 -5.79
N ASN A 70 12.41 2.64 -5.43
CA ASN A 70 12.08 3.72 -6.36
C ASN A 70 13.16 4.80 -6.25
N LYS A 71 14.16 4.74 -7.13
CA LYS A 71 15.39 5.55 -7.00
C LYS A 71 16.03 5.34 -5.63
N ASN A 72 16.01 6.35 -4.77
CA ASN A 72 16.59 6.31 -3.42
C ASN A 72 15.56 5.98 -2.32
N VAL A 73 14.29 5.77 -2.69
CA VAL A 73 13.22 5.42 -1.75
C VAL A 73 13.10 3.90 -1.67
N LYS A 74 13.14 3.36 -0.45
CA LYS A 74 12.85 1.94 -0.22
C LYS A 74 11.35 1.74 -0.05
N VAL A 75 10.75 0.93 -0.91
CA VAL A 75 9.31 0.74 -0.97
C VAL A 75 8.94 -0.63 -0.43
N PHE A 76 8.05 -0.67 0.55
CA PHE A 76 7.39 -1.87 1.06
C PHE A 76 5.94 -1.86 0.60
N THR A 77 5.48 -2.93 -0.04
CA THR A 77 4.11 -3.00 -0.52
C THR A 77 3.45 -4.28 -0.02
N TYR A 78 2.46 -4.13 0.84
CA TYR A 78 1.55 -5.21 1.22
C TYR A 78 0.46 -5.31 0.17
N VAL A 79 0.39 -6.43 -0.55
CA VAL A 79 -0.66 -6.69 -1.54
C VAL A 79 -1.63 -7.72 -0.99
N ALA A 80 -2.91 -7.35 -0.89
CA ALA A 80 -3.95 -8.26 -0.44
C ALA A 80 -4.02 -9.48 -1.37
N LYS A 81 -4.05 -10.69 -0.79
CA LYS A 81 -4.14 -11.95 -1.56
C LYS A 81 -5.48 -12.07 -2.28
N GLN A 82 -6.51 -11.42 -1.76
CA GLN A 82 -7.83 -11.27 -2.37
C GLN A 82 -8.25 -9.81 -2.23
N GLN A 83 -9.01 -9.30 -3.20
CA GLN A 83 -9.49 -7.93 -3.18
C GLN A 83 -10.35 -7.66 -1.94
N ALA A 84 -10.02 -6.59 -1.20
CA ALA A 84 -10.75 -6.14 -0.02
C ALA A 84 -11.46 -4.81 -0.29
N THR A 85 -12.75 -4.86 -0.67
CA THR A 85 -13.56 -3.66 -0.93
C THR A 85 -14.02 -2.91 0.33
N SER A 86 -13.94 -3.58 1.48
CA SER A 86 -14.16 -3.02 2.81
C SER A 86 -12.96 -3.35 3.69
N PHE A 87 -12.34 -2.35 4.28
CA PHE A 87 -11.15 -2.53 5.11
C PHE A 87 -11.13 -1.56 6.29
N SER A 88 -10.84 -2.09 7.47
CA SER A 88 -10.63 -1.33 8.70
C SER A 88 -9.51 -2.01 9.48
N ALA A 89 -8.47 -1.24 9.82
CA ALA A 89 -7.32 -1.71 10.58
C ALA A 89 -6.60 -0.50 11.19
N ASP A 90 -5.73 -0.76 12.17
CA ASP A 90 -4.67 0.17 12.53
C ASP A 90 -3.55 0.06 11.48
N LEU A 91 -3.30 1.13 10.72
CA LEU A 91 -2.25 1.14 9.69
C LEU A 91 -0.85 1.04 10.31
N ASN A 92 -0.67 1.39 11.59
CA ASN A 92 0.59 1.23 12.29
C ASN A 92 1.02 -0.24 12.43
N GLU A 93 0.06 -1.18 12.43
CA GLU A 93 0.37 -2.62 12.45
C GLU A 93 1.26 -3.03 11.28
N PHE A 94 1.09 -2.44 10.09
CA PHE A 94 1.92 -2.78 8.94
C PHE A 94 3.39 -2.41 9.13
N PHE A 95 3.69 -1.29 9.79
CA PHE A 95 5.07 -0.93 10.13
C PHE A 95 5.69 -1.93 11.12
N ASN A 96 4.89 -2.41 12.09
CA ASN A 96 5.31 -3.39 13.09
C ASN A 96 5.50 -4.81 12.51
N GLN A 97 4.90 -5.09 11.35
CA GLN A 97 4.95 -6.40 10.69
C GLN A 97 6.08 -6.50 9.65
N LEU A 98 6.96 -5.51 9.56
CA LEU A 98 8.14 -5.59 8.69
C LEU A 98 9.19 -6.56 9.25
N PRO A 99 9.89 -7.35 8.41
CA PRO A 99 10.92 -8.26 8.88
C PRO A 99 12.05 -7.54 9.63
N ALA A 100 12.52 -8.10 10.75
CA ALA A 100 13.55 -7.47 11.59
C ALA A 100 14.85 -7.12 10.85
N ASN A 101 15.22 -7.89 9.83
CA ASN A 101 16.38 -7.65 8.98
C ASN A 101 16.08 -6.82 7.71
N ASN A 102 14.83 -6.42 7.51
CA ASN A 102 14.37 -5.64 6.36
C ASN A 102 13.23 -4.71 6.77
N THR A 103 13.58 -3.70 7.56
CA THR A 103 12.65 -2.72 8.15
C THR A 103 13.12 -1.28 7.88
N LEU A 104 12.51 -0.30 8.57
CA LEU A 104 12.89 1.11 8.66
C LEU A 104 13.20 1.47 10.13
N PRO A 105 14.01 2.52 10.39
CA PRO A 105 14.25 3.00 11.74
C PRO A 105 12.95 3.49 12.41
N GLN A 106 12.75 3.13 13.68
CA GLN A 106 11.59 3.59 14.47
C GLN A 106 11.64 5.10 14.80
N THR A 107 12.72 5.78 14.43
CA THR A 107 12.91 7.23 14.60
C THR A 107 12.45 8.04 13.38
N GLN A 108 11.89 7.38 12.35
CA GLN A 108 11.40 8.05 11.15
C GLN A 108 10.15 8.88 11.46
N TYR A 109 10.03 10.03 10.81
CA TYR A 109 8.84 10.88 10.82
C TYR A 109 7.88 10.40 9.74
N LEU A 110 6.62 10.16 10.10
CA LEU A 110 5.54 9.97 9.12
C LEU A 110 5.19 11.32 8.50
N GLN A 111 5.48 11.49 7.21
CA GLN A 111 5.27 12.75 6.50
C GLN A 111 3.90 12.81 5.82
N LYS A 112 3.37 11.66 5.40
CA LYS A 112 2.12 11.58 4.62
C LYS A 112 1.37 10.29 4.92
N VAL A 113 0.04 10.37 4.89
CA VAL A 113 -0.89 9.24 4.88
C VAL A 113 -1.92 9.51 3.80
N GLU A 114 -1.81 8.81 2.69
CA GLU A 114 -2.63 8.98 1.50
C GLU A 114 -3.43 7.68 1.23
N ALA A 115 -4.54 7.81 0.50
CA ALA A 115 -5.37 6.68 0.10
C ALA A 115 -6.01 6.96 -1.26
N GLY A 116 -5.91 6.03 -2.20
CA GLY A 116 -6.37 6.23 -3.56
C GLY A 116 -6.17 5.03 -4.48
N THR A 117 -5.95 5.32 -5.76
CA THR A 117 -5.74 4.33 -6.83
C THR A 117 -4.70 4.84 -7.80
N GLU A 118 -3.82 3.94 -8.25
CA GLU A 118 -2.87 4.18 -9.33
C GLU A 118 -3.33 3.42 -10.59
N PRO A 119 -3.94 4.11 -11.57
CA PRO A 119 -4.34 3.49 -12.84
C PRO A 119 -3.18 3.47 -13.83
N PHE A 120 -2.95 2.31 -14.45
CA PHE A 120 -1.97 2.11 -15.52
C PHE A 120 -2.66 1.90 -16.88
N GLN A 121 -3.81 1.22 -16.87
CA GLN A 121 -4.64 0.98 -18.05
C GLN A 121 -6.11 0.87 -17.64
N GLY A 122 -7.03 1.39 -18.46
CA GLY A 122 -8.47 1.17 -18.25
C GLY A 122 -9.33 2.02 -19.17
N GLN A 123 -10.61 1.65 -19.28
CA GLN A 123 -11.63 2.41 -19.99
C GLN A 123 -12.88 2.56 -19.11
N ASN A 124 -13.47 3.76 -19.12
CA ASN A 124 -14.66 4.11 -18.32
C ASN A 124 -14.56 3.69 -16.84
N ALA A 125 -13.34 3.75 -16.31
CA ALA A 125 -13.03 3.30 -14.97
C ALA A 125 -13.50 4.34 -13.95
N LYS A 126 -14.15 3.88 -12.87
CA LYS A 126 -14.67 4.72 -11.80
C LYS A 126 -14.45 4.05 -10.44
N LEU A 127 -13.59 4.66 -9.63
CA LEU A 127 -13.48 4.37 -8.21
C LEU A 127 -14.48 5.25 -7.44
N VAL A 128 -15.31 4.64 -6.59
CA VAL A 128 -16.19 5.34 -5.65
C VAL A 128 -15.81 4.94 -4.24
N VAL A 129 -15.24 5.87 -3.48
CA VAL A 129 -14.95 5.68 -2.06
C VAL A 129 -16.13 6.21 -1.25
N SER A 130 -16.99 5.30 -0.81
CA SER A 130 -18.20 5.64 -0.04
C SER A 130 -17.91 6.04 1.41
N SER A 131 -16.80 5.56 1.98
CA SER A 131 -16.33 6.00 3.29
C SER A 131 -14.80 5.87 3.41
N TYR A 132 -14.18 6.88 3.99
CA TYR A 132 -12.76 6.89 4.34
C TYR A 132 -12.56 7.74 5.60
N SER A 133 -11.75 7.23 6.53
CA SER A 133 -11.30 7.94 7.73
C SER A 133 -9.91 7.44 8.09
N THR A 134 -9.04 8.35 8.50
CA THR A 134 -7.72 8.03 9.08
C THR A 134 -7.42 9.01 10.19
N GLN A 135 -6.66 8.58 11.19
CA GLN A 135 -6.22 9.40 12.31
C GLN A 135 -4.82 8.97 12.75
N VAL A 136 -3.95 9.94 12.99
CA VAL A 136 -2.65 9.74 13.64
C VAL A 136 -2.79 10.21 15.08
N ASN A 137 -2.51 9.32 16.05
CA ASN A 137 -2.74 9.53 17.48
C ASN A 137 -1.42 9.50 18.28
#